data_AF-A0A559QIG8-F1
#
_entry.id   AF-A0A559QIG8-F1
#
_cell.length_a   1.000
_cell.length_b   1.000
_cell.length_c   1.000
_cell.angle_alpha   90.00
_cell.angle_beta   90.00
_cell.angle_gamma   90.00
#
_symmetry.space_group_name_H-M   'P 1'
#
loop_
_entity.id
_entity.type
_entity.pdbx_description
1 polymer ?
#
loop_
_entity_poly.entity_id
_entity_poly.type
_entity_poly.pdbx_seq_one_letter_code
_entity_poly.pdbx_strand_id
1 'polypeptide(L)'
;MKIVVMIGVLVASIILTAKYFAPYKRAELWGIYKLYSFGSGMDDGAVELFLKNKERYKSTVLSMLDNSTKESFNTEASFLFAELLLDEPEVKSKVVELSQSHPDKEIRCFWYDVVNGRYEDEPIVNNAGQIIAYRMKDNGSTCE
;
A
#
# COMPACT_ATOMS: atom_id res chain seq x y z
N MET A 1 16.43 -37.27 1.04
CA MET A 1 15.12 -37.37 0.35
C MET A 1 13.94 -37.03 1.27
N LYS A 2 13.79 -37.65 2.46
CA LYS A 2 12.67 -37.37 3.38
C LYS A 2 12.53 -35.90 3.82
N ILE A 3 13.65 -35.21 4.10
CA ILE A 3 13.64 -33.80 4.53
C ILE A 3 13.17 -32.86 3.41
N VAL A 4 13.65 -33.07 2.18
CA VAL A 4 13.26 -32.24 1.01
C VAL A 4 11.78 -32.40 0.70
N VAL A 5 11.24 -33.62 0.78
CA VAL A 5 9.80 -33.89 0.60
C VAL A 5 8.98 -33.24 1.71
N MET A 6 9.45 -33.27 2.96
CA MET A 6 8.75 -32.67 4.09
C MET A 6 8.71 -31.14 4.01
N ILE A 7 9.81 -30.51 3.61
CA ILE A 7 9.87 -29.06 3.32
C ILE A 7 8.92 -28.71 2.17
N GLY A 8 8.91 -29.51 1.09
CA GLY A 8 8.01 -29.30 -0.05
C GLY A 8 6.53 -29.35 0.35
N VAL A 9 6.14 -30.31 1.19
CA VAL A 9 4.76 -30.43 1.71
C VAL A 9 4.41 -29.24 2.62
N LEU A 10 5.34 -28.79 3.47
CA LEU A 10 5.13 -27.63 4.35
C LEU A 10 4.94 -26.34 3.55
N VAL A 11 5.78 -26.10 2.54
CA VAL A 11 5.66 -24.93 1.67
C VAL A 11 4.35 -24.98 0.88
N ALA A 12 3.97 -26.15 0.36
CA ALA A 12 2.73 -26.32 -0.38
C ALA A 12 1.48 -26.06 0.49
N SER A 13 1.47 -26.51 1.76
CA SER A 13 0.35 -26.27 2.67
C SER A 13 0.24 -24.80 3.10
N ILE A 14 1.36 -24.11 3.31
CA ILE A 14 1.39 -22.65 3.53
C ILE A 14 0.83 -21.90 2.31
N ILE A 15 1.23 -22.30 1.09
CA ILE A 15 0.72 -21.68 -0.14
C ILE A 15 -0.79 -21.93 -0.30
N LEU A 16 -1.28 -23.14 -0.03
CA LEU A 16 -2.70 -23.47 -0.15
C LEU A 16 -3.56 -22.66 0.83
N THR A 17 -3.13 -22.59 2.09
CA THR A 17 -3.83 -21.83 3.12
C THR A 17 -3.82 -20.34 2.79
N ALA A 18 -2.69 -19.78 2.34
CA ALA A 18 -2.60 -18.39 1.90
C ALA A 18 -3.57 -18.09 0.73
N LYS A 19 -3.65 -18.99 -0.27
CA LYS A 19 -4.59 -18.86 -1.40
C LYS A 19 -6.06 -18.94 -0.98
N TYR A 20 -6.39 -19.81 -0.03
CA TYR A 20 -7.77 -19.98 0.44
C TYR A 20 -8.28 -18.73 1.19
N PHE A 21 -7.42 -18.09 1.99
CA PHE A 21 -7.80 -16.88 2.75
C PHE A 21 -7.60 -15.56 1.98
N ALA A 22 -6.86 -15.56 0.86
CA ALA A 22 -6.63 -14.35 0.06
C ALA A 22 -7.91 -13.63 -0.39
N PRO A 23 -8.97 -14.32 -0.89
CA PRO A 23 -10.23 -13.67 -1.25
C PRO A 23 -10.90 -12.98 -0.06
N TYR A 24 -10.85 -13.62 1.11
CA TYR A 24 -11.42 -13.09 2.35
C TYR A 24 -10.67 -11.82 2.81
N LYS A 25 -9.34 -11.85 2.82
CA LYS A 25 -8.52 -10.67 3.17
C LYS A 25 -8.72 -9.52 2.19
N ARG A 26 -8.86 -9.81 0.89
CA ARG A 26 -9.19 -8.79 -0.13
C ARG A 26 -10.56 -8.17 0.11
N ALA A 27 -11.56 -8.97 0.49
CA ALA A 27 -12.89 -8.46 0.84
C ALA A 27 -12.86 -7.59 2.11
N GLU A 28 -12.07 -7.97 3.12
CA GLU A 28 -11.85 -7.13 4.31
C GLU A 28 -11.18 -5.80 3.94
N LEU A 29 -10.12 -5.83 3.14
CA LEU A 29 -9.47 -4.60 2.64
C LEU A 29 -10.42 -3.74 1.81
N TRP A 30 -11.31 -4.34 1.00
CA TRP A 30 -12.36 -3.61 0.30
C TRP A 30 -13.33 -2.91 1.28
N GLY A 31 -13.73 -3.61 2.35
CA GLY A 31 -14.55 -3.01 3.41
C GLY A 31 -13.84 -1.83 4.08
N ILE A 32 -12.57 -1.98 4.45
CA ILE A 32 -11.75 -0.92 5.06
C ILE A 32 -11.62 0.27 4.10
N TYR A 33 -11.31 0.02 2.82
CA TYR A 33 -11.21 1.06 1.81
C TYR A 33 -12.54 1.81 1.64
N LYS A 34 -13.68 1.10 1.67
CA LYS A 34 -14.99 1.75 1.62
C LYS A 34 -15.20 2.68 2.82
N LEU A 35 -14.90 2.23 4.03
CA LEU A 35 -14.96 3.06 5.24
C LEU A 35 -14.08 4.30 5.12
N TYR A 36 -12.87 4.16 4.56
CA TYR A 36 -11.99 5.28 4.25
C TYR A 36 -12.61 6.25 3.24
N SER A 37 -13.09 5.76 2.11
CA SER A 37 -13.65 6.59 1.02
C SER A 37 -14.93 7.35 1.36
N PHE A 38 -15.64 6.96 2.42
CA PHE A 38 -16.88 7.65 2.83
C PHE A 38 -16.62 9.04 3.45
N GLY A 39 -15.39 9.33 3.89
CA GLY A 39 -14.95 10.67 4.31
C GLY A 39 -15.89 11.37 5.31
N SER A 40 -15.72 11.10 6.61
CA SER A 40 -16.49 11.74 7.71
C SER A 40 -15.87 11.47 9.09
N GLY A 41 -14.54 11.33 9.19
CA GLY A 41 -13.83 10.89 10.40
C GLY A 41 -13.78 9.36 10.58
N MET A 42 -14.44 8.61 9.70
CA MET A 42 -14.33 7.15 9.62
C MET A 42 -13.05 6.68 8.90
N ASP A 43 -12.42 7.60 8.18
CA ASP A 43 -11.14 7.44 7.50
C ASP A 43 -9.99 7.21 8.47
N ASP A 44 -9.90 8.01 9.54
CA ASP A 44 -8.91 7.80 10.60
C ASP A 44 -9.06 6.42 11.25
N GLY A 45 -10.30 6.01 11.54
CA GLY A 45 -10.60 4.70 12.11
C GLY A 45 -10.29 3.55 11.15
N ALA A 46 -10.50 3.74 9.84
CA ALA A 46 -10.16 2.75 8.81
C ALA A 46 -8.64 2.58 8.67
N VAL A 47 -7.88 3.69 8.66
CA VAL A 47 -6.42 3.68 8.65
C VAL A 47 -5.88 3.02 9.91
N GLU A 48 -6.40 3.38 11.09
CA GLU A 48 -5.99 2.77 12.35
C GLU A 48 -6.27 1.26 12.38
N LEU A 49 -7.46 0.84 11.92
CA LEU A 49 -7.83 -0.58 11.84
C LEU A 49 -6.88 -1.37 10.93
N PHE A 50 -6.51 -0.78 9.79
CA PHE A 50 -5.54 -1.37 8.86
C PHE A 50 -4.16 -1.47 9.50
N LEU A 51 -3.61 -0.37 10.03
CA LEU A 51 -2.27 -0.30 10.60
C LEU A 51 -2.09 -1.24 11.80
N LYS A 52 -3.10 -1.36 12.67
CA LYS A 52 -3.11 -2.33 13.78
C LYS A 52 -2.99 -3.79 13.32
N ASN A 53 -3.35 -4.07 12.06
CA ASN A 53 -3.35 -5.40 11.47
C ASN A 53 -2.39 -5.48 10.27
N LYS A 54 -1.41 -4.58 10.14
CA LYS A 54 -0.57 -4.48 8.94
C LYS A 54 0.08 -5.80 8.51
N GLU A 55 0.62 -6.58 9.46
CA GLU A 55 1.23 -7.88 9.20
C GLU A 55 0.27 -8.89 8.54
N ARG A 56 -1.00 -8.85 8.95
CA ARG A 56 -2.04 -9.75 8.41
C ARG A 56 -2.31 -9.47 6.94
N TYR A 57 -2.26 -8.19 6.55
CA TYR A 57 -2.65 -7.69 5.23
C TYR A 57 -1.46 -7.48 4.28
N LYS A 58 -0.22 -7.36 4.77
CA LYS A 58 0.99 -7.13 3.95
C LYS A 58 1.07 -8.02 2.71
N SER A 59 0.96 -9.33 2.89
CA SER A 59 0.98 -10.29 1.77
C SER A 59 -0.15 -10.09 0.74
N THR A 60 -1.31 -9.61 1.19
CA THR A 60 -2.45 -9.31 0.32
C THR A 60 -2.23 -8.01 -0.45
N VAL A 61 -1.69 -6.98 0.21
CA VAL A 61 -1.31 -5.71 -0.44
C VAL A 61 -0.26 -5.94 -1.52
N LEU A 62 0.80 -6.70 -1.22
CA LEU A 62 1.82 -7.09 -2.21
C LEU A 62 1.19 -7.82 -3.41
N SER A 63 0.29 -8.77 -3.14
CA SER A 63 -0.43 -9.47 -4.21
C SER A 63 -1.35 -8.55 -5.03
N MET A 64 -1.91 -7.50 -4.44
CA MET A 64 -2.73 -6.53 -5.17
C MET A 64 -1.86 -5.62 -6.05
N LEU A 65 -0.70 -5.19 -5.55
CA LEU A 65 0.29 -4.42 -6.32
C LEU A 65 0.76 -5.17 -7.57
N ASP A 66 1.07 -6.46 -7.45
CA ASP A 66 1.46 -7.32 -8.58
C ASP A 66 0.41 -7.41 -9.68
N ASN A 67 -0.86 -7.25 -9.34
CA ASN A 67 -1.99 -7.35 -10.25
C ASN A 67 -2.64 -6.00 -10.54
N SER A 68 -1.99 -4.89 -10.18
CA SER A 68 -2.56 -3.56 -10.34
C SER A 68 -2.66 -3.20 -11.83
N THR A 69 -3.87 -2.86 -12.27
CA THR A 69 -4.15 -2.37 -13.63
C THR A 69 -5.03 -1.14 -13.52
N LYS A 70 -4.89 -0.20 -14.46
CA LYS A 70 -5.45 1.15 -14.41
C LYS A 70 -6.92 1.30 -13.99
N GLU A 71 -7.74 0.28 -14.19
CA GLU A 71 -9.20 0.33 -14.01
C GLU A 71 -9.75 -0.60 -12.92
N SER A 72 -8.89 -1.26 -12.15
CA SER A 72 -9.37 -2.18 -11.12
C SER A 72 -9.58 -1.47 -9.78
N PHE A 73 -10.66 -1.81 -9.06
CA PHE A 73 -10.82 -1.49 -7.63
C PHE A 73 -9.55 -1.86 -6.83
N ASN A 74 -8.83 -2.90 -7.26
CA ASN A 74 -7.59 -3.30 -6.59
C ASN A 74 -6.55 -2.19 -6.64
N THR A 75 -6.54 -1.33 -7.65
CA THR A 75 -5.51 -0.31 -7.86
C THR A 75 -5.61 0.80 -6.83
N GLU A 76 -6.77 1.47 -6.71
CA GLU A 76 -6.97 2.54 -5.72
C GLU A 76 -6.76 2.05 -4.28
N ALA A 77 -7.35 0.91 -3.94
CA ALA A 77 -7.16 0.32 -2.61
C ALA A 77 -5.70 -0.14 -2.39
N SER A 78 -5.06 -0.73 -3.40
CA SER A 78 -3.66 -1.13 -3.29
C SER A 78 -2.72 0.05 -3.11
N PHE A 79 -3.01 1.18 -3.76
CA PHE A 79 -2.17 2.38 -3.68
C PHE A 79 -2.23 2.95 -2.28
N LEU A 80 -3.45 3.20 -1.79
CA LEU A 80 -3.69 3.65 -0.41
C LEU A 80 -2.98 2.74 0.61
N PHE A 81 -3.24 1.43 0.55
CA PHE A 81 -2.70 0.51 1.56
C PHE A 81 -1.20 0.27 1.42
N ALA A 82 -0.63 0.37 0.22
CA ALA A 82 0.82 0.26 0.05
C ALA A 82 1.55 1.52 0.49
N GLU A 83 0.98 2.72 0.29
CA GLU A 83 1.50 3.96 0.86
C GLU A 83 1.57 3.89 2.39
N LEU A 84 0.52 3.36 3.03
CA LEU A 84 0.49 3.13 4.48
C LEU A 84 1.49 2.08 4.98
N LEU A 85 2.12 1.32 4.08
CA LEU A 85 3.12 0.28 4.40
C LEU A 85 4.50 0.59 3.79
N LEU A 86 4.81 1.84 3.46
CA LEU A 86 6.13 2.21 2.91
C LEU A 86 7.28 2.00 3.90
N ASP A 87 6.98 1.85 5.19
CA ASP A 87 7.94 1.45 6.23
C ASP A 87 8.33 -0.04 6.14
N GLU A 88 7.50 -0.87 5.50
CA GLU A 88 7.77 -2.29 5.27
C GLU A 88 8.75 -2.48 4.10
N PRO A 89 9.93 -3.12 4.32
CA PRO A 89 10.95 -3.26 3.27
C PRO A 89 10.47 -3.96 2.00
N GLU A 90 9.62 -4.99 2.13
CA GLU A 90 9.12 -5.72 0.96
C GLU A 90 8.16 -4.87 0.11
N VAL A 91 7.29 -4.08 0.76
CA VAL A 91 6.36 -3.18 0.07
C VAL A 91 7.14 -2.05 -0.59
N LYS A 92 8.08 -1.43 0.13
CA LYS A 92 8.96 -0.39 -0.42
C LYS A 92 9.73 -0.88 -1.64
N SER A 93 10.34 -2.07 -1.56
CA SER A 93 11.05 -2.66 -2.69
C SER A 93 10.13 -2.85 -3.89
N LYS A 94 8.89 -3.31 -3.68
CA LYS A 94 7.94 -3.50 -4.76
C LYS A 94 7.50 -2.19 -5.39
N VAL A 95 7.21 -1.17 -4.58
CA VAL A 95 6.84 0.17 -5.07
C VAL A 95 7.97 0.78 -5.91
N VAL A 96 9.24 0.61 -5.51
CA VAL A 96 10.40 1.03 -6.31
C VAL A 96 10.50 0.28 -7.64
N GLU A 97 10.21 -1.02 -7.67
CA GLU A 97 10.16 -1.80 -8.92
C GLU A 97 9.08 -1.27 -9.86
N LEU A 98 7.88 -0.99 -9.33
CA LEU A 98 6.75 -0.48 -10.08
C LEU A 98 7.03 0.92 -10.63
N SER A 99 7.68 1.80 -9.85
CA SER A 99 8.03 3.16 -10.29
C SER A 99 9.03 3.21 -11.44
N GLN A 100 9.78 2.14 -11.66
CA GLN A 100 10.79 2.07 -12.72
C GLN A 100 10.31 1.32 -13.95
N SER A 101 9.52 0.26 -13.77
CA SER A 101 9.30 -0.74 -14.82
C SER A 101 7.85 -1.10 -15.10
N HIS A 102 6.88 -0.54 -14.35
CA HIS A 102 5.49 -0.88 -14.59
C HIS A 102 5.06 -0.49 -16.02
N PRO A 103 4.40 -1.39 -16.78
CA PRO A 103 4.07 -1.15 -18.18
C PRO A 103 3.09 0.02 -18.38
N ASP A 104 2.18 0.21 -17.43
CA ASP A 104 1.30 1.38 -17.40
C ASP A 104 2.06 2.61 -16.88
N LYS A 105 2.15 3.66 -17.72
CA LYS A 105 2.85 4.90 -17.40
C LYS A 105 2.22 5.64 -16.21
N GLU A 106 0.91 5.61 -16.04
CA GLU A 106 0.28 6.34 -14.92
C GLU A 106 0.58 5.68 -13.58
N ILE A 107 0.52 4.35 -13.53
CA ILE A 107 0.92 3.59 -12.34
C ILE A 107 2.42 3.79 -12.04
N ARG A 108 3.26 3.74 -13.09
CA ARG A 108 4.69 3.98 -12.97
C ARG A 108 4.98 5.38 -12.41
N CYS A 109 4.34 6.41 -12.95
CA CYS A 109 4.54 7.79 -12.52
C CYS A 109 3.97 8.08 -11.14
N PHE A 110 2.83 7.49 -10.79
CA PHE A 110 2.30 7.56 -9.44
C PHE A 110 3.33 7.06 -8.41
N TRP A 111 3.86 5.85 -8.61
CA TRP A 111 4.85 5.29 -7.69
C TRP A 111 6.19 6.03 -7.75
N TYR A 112 6.57 6.58 -8.89
CA TYR A 112 7.74 7.45 -9.00
C TYR A 112 7.58 8.69 -8.11
N ASP A 113 6.43 9.36 -8.19
CA ASP A 113 6.14 10.56 -7.39
C ASP A 113 6.15 10.25 -5.88
N VAL A 114 5.57 9.12 -5.48
CA VAL A 114 5.58 8.65 -4.07
C VAL A 114 7.00 8.39 -3.58
N VAL A 115 7.82 7.66 -4.36
CA VAL A 115 9.19 7.29 -3.95
C VAL A 115 10.12 8.50 -3.92
N ASN A 116 9.88 9.51 -4.76
CA ASN A 116 10.72 10.70 -4.85
C ASN A 116 10.20 11.90 -4.04
N GLY A 117 9.16 11.72 -3.22
CA GLY A 117 8.68 12.76 -2.32
C GLY A 117 8.05 13.95 -3.06
N ARG A 118 7.22 13.70 -4.07
CA ARG A 118 6.46 14.76 -4.75
C ARG A 118 5.61 15.55 -3.76
N TYR A 119 4.95 14.87 -2.84
CA TYR A 119 4.12 15.48 -1.81
C TYR A 119 4.84 15.41 -0.46
N GLU A 120 4.97 16.56 0.20
CA GLU A 120 5.54 16.69 1.53
C GLU A 120 4.63 17.53 2.42
N ASP A 121 4.47 17.13 3.68
CA ASP A 121 3.79 17.95 4.68
C ASP A 121 4.73 19.01 5.24
N GLU A 122 4.49 20.26 4.90
CA GLU A 122 5.27 21.40 5.39
C GLU A 122 4.54 22.07 6.56
N PRO A 123 5.19 22.25 7.72
CA PRO A 123 4.56 22.89 8.87
C PRO A 123 4.36 24.38 8.62
N ILE A 124 3.15 24.86 8.90
CA ILE A 124 2.84 26.29 9.02
C ILE A 124 3.07 26.68 10.47
N VAL A 125 3.97 27.64 10.70
CA VAL A 125 4.32 28.15 12.03
C VAL A 125 3.74 29.54 12.27
N ASN A 126 3.32 29.83 13.50
CA ASN A 126 2.92 31.18 13.91
C ASN A 126 4.14 32.07 14.24
N ASN A 127 3.89 33.33 14.57
CA ASN A 127 4.94 34.30 14.93
C ASN A 127 5.73 33.92 16.21
N ALA A 128 5.24 32.98 17.01
CA ALA A 128 5.92 32.43 18.19
C ALA A 128 6.72 31.15 17.87
N GLY A 129 6.77 30.73 16.60
CA GLY A 129 7.48 29.52 16.16
C GLY A 129 6.73 28.21 16.44
N GLN A 130 5.44 28.26 16.79
CA GLN A 130 4.63 27.07 17.05
C GLN A 130 3.98 26.57 15.76
N ILE A 131 4.01 25.26 15.53
CA ILE A 131 3.29 24.61 14.42
C ILE A 131 1.78 24.74 14.67
N ILE A 132 1.05 25.37 13.75
CA ILE A 132 -0.40 25.59 13.84
C ILE A 132 -1.19 24.79 12.81
N ALA A 133 -0.55 24.36 11.74
CA ALA A 133 -1.13 23.52 10.69
C ALA A 133 0.00 22.88 9.88
N TYR A 134 -0.37 21.94 9.01
CA TYR A 134 0.48 21.45 7.93
C TYR A 134 -0.16 21.83 6.60
N ARG A 135 0.66 22.15 5.60
CA ARG A 135 0.22 22.26 4.21
C ARG A 135 0.91 21.20 3.38
N MET A 136 0.15 20.59 2.48
CA MET A 136 0.73 19.72 1.47
C MET A 136 1.45 20.58 0.44
N LYS A 137 2.75 20.36 0.27
CA LYS A 137 3.58 20.98 -0.75
C LYS A 137 3.74 20.00 -1.91
N ASP A 138 3.33 20.42 -3.11
CA ASP A 138 3.60 19.68 -4.36
C ASP A 138 4.93 20.20 -4.96
N ASN A 139 5.94 19.35 -4.95
CA ASN A 139 7.26 19.61 -5.53
C ASN A 139 7.27 19.43 -7.07
N GLY A 140 6.14 19.02 -7.66
CA GLY A 140 6.00 18.68 -9.06
C GLY A 140 6.44 17.25 -9.37
N SER A 141 5.89 16.67 -10.44
CA SER A 141 6.34 15.37 -10.96
C SER A 141 7.46 15.58 -11.97
N THR A 142 8.52 14.78 -11.83
CA THR A 142 9.57 14.65 -12.86
C THR A 142 9.52 13.29 -13.55
N CYS A 143 8.40 12.57 -13.43
CA CYS A 143 8.23 11.31 -14.14
C CYS A 143 8.11 11.53 -15.64
N GLU A 144 8.91 10.80 -16.42
CA GLU A 144 8.93 10.83 -17.89
C GLU A 144 8.17 9.66 -18.54
#